data_AF-A0A969LWY6-F1
#
_entry.id   AF-A0A969LWY6-F1
#
_cell.length_a   1.000
_cell.length_b   1.000
_cell.length_c   1.000
_cell.angle_alpha   90.00
_cell.angle_beta   90.00
_cell.angle_gamma   90.00
#
_symmetry.space_group_name_H-M   'P 1'
#
loop_
_entity.id
_entity.type
_entity.pdbx_description
1 polymer ?
#
loop_
_entity_poly.entity_id
_entity_poly.type
_entity_poly.pdbx_seq_one_letter_code
_entity_poly.pdbx_strand_id
1 'polypeptide(L)'
;MQDVTQPRMTQLTAINAAKALTIVLLTACAIRFGIHDFRQVLYLCLHISYCVWWLVEQWLFPRRQHYLFSEPTDAIGLVSALLLVGVFYALPGYLAFTNPIPLSFVTAAIALPLYIFGSLINTSADIQKQTAKQWGASLVENEIWRFSRNINYFGDLLRYLSFSILAGSGWAYLVPAFVILIYLQRIFQKEQAMAEKYPGYANYQRSSAYLIPFLW
;
A
#
# COMPACT_ATOMS: atom_id res chain seq x y z
N MET A 1 -12.38 -23.54 33.97
CA MET A 1 -11.08 -22.87 33.84
C MET A 1 -11.09 -22.18 32.50
N GLN A 2 -11.31 -20.86 32.46
CA GLN A 2 -11.39 -20.10 31.22
C GLN A 2 -10.00 -20.11 30.57
N ASP A 3 -9.92 -20.63 29.35
CA ASP A 3 -8.74 -20.54 28.51
C ASP A 3 -8.55 -19.05 28.17
N VAL A 4 -7.74 -18.36 28.99
CA VAL A 4 -7.29 -17.01 28.71
C VAL A 4 -6.33 -17.13 27.54
N THR A 5 -6.91 -17.18 26.34
CA THR A 5 -6.20 -17.11 25.08
C THR A 5 -5.41 -15.80 25.11
N GLN A 6 -4.10 -15.91 25.29
CA GLN A 6 -3.16 -14.81 25.14
C GLN A 6 -3.50 -14.05 23.85
N PRO A 7 -3.58 -12.71 23.86
CA PRO A 7 -3.90 -11.96 22.66
C PRO A 7 -2.86 -12.29 21.58
N ARG A 8 -3.29 -13.05 20.58
CA ARG A 8 -2.41 -13.56 19.54
C ARG A 8 -2.09 -12.41 18.59
N MET A 9 -0.80 -12.09 18.46
CA MET A 9 -0.34 -11.05 17.53
C MET A 9 -0.89 -11.30 16.13
N THR A 10 -1.44 -10.27 15.50
CA THR A 10 -2.00 -10.33 14.14
C THR A 10 -1.02 -9.78 13.12
N GLN A 11 -1.19 -10.16 11.85
CA GLN A 11 -0.43 -9.55 10.75
C GLN A 11 -0.60 -8.02 10.71
N LEU A 12 -1.78 -7.50 11.02
CA LEU A 12 -2.02 -6.05 11.15
C LEU A 12 -1.10 -5.42 12.19
N THR A 13 -0.94 -6.04 13.36
CA THR A 13 -0.04 -5.55 14.42
C THR A 13 1.41 -5.49 13.93
N ALA A 14 1.87 -6.53 13.23
CA ALA A 14 3.20 -6.57 12.64
C ALA A 14 3.42 -5.49 11.57
N ILE A 15 2.43 -5.26 10.70
CA ILE A 15 2.48 -4.20 9.68
C ILE A 15 2.47 -2.81 10.33
N ASN A 16 1.69 -2.59 11.40
CA ASN A 16 1.68 -1.33 12.13
C ASN A 16 3.06 -1.01 12.73
N ALA A 17 3.69 -2.00 13.37
CA ALA A 17 5.04 -1.86 13.89
C ALA A 17 6.04 -1.55 12.77
N ALA A 18 5.90 -2.21 11.61
CA ALA A 18 6.73 -1.95 10.45
C ALA A 18 6.55 -0.54 9.89
N LYS A 19 5.32 -0.03 9.78
CA LYS A 19 5.05 1.36 9.35
C LYS A 19 5.63 2.39 10.31
N ALA A 20 5.54 2.15 11.61
CA ALA A 20 6.19 2.99 12.62
C ALA A 20 7.72 2.97 12.44
N LEU A 21 8.32 1.80 12.20
CA LEU A 21 9.73 1.67 11.90
C LEU A 21 10.13 2.43 10.62
N THR A 22 9.32 2.37 9.55
CA THR A 22 9.55 3.17 8.33
C THR A 22 9.62 4.65 8.65
N ILE A 23 8.68 5.18 9.46
CA ILE A 23 8.69 6.59 9.88
C ILE A 23 10.00 6.91 10.62
N VAL A 24 10.38 6.07 11.60
CA VAL A 24 11.62 6.25 12.37
C VAL A 24 12.85 6.29 11.46
N LEU A 25 12.95 5.38 10.48
CA LEU A 25 14.08 5.32 9.55
C LEU A 25 14.14 6.55 8.63
N LEU A 26 13.00 7.05 8.15
CA LEU A 26 12.95 8.26 7.32
C LEU A 26 13.30 9.52 8.13
N THR A 27 12.82 9.62 9.36
CA THR A 27 13.20 10.71 10.27
C THR A 27 14.69 10.62 10.63
N ALA A 28 15.23 9.42 10.84
CA ALA A 28 16.65 9.21 11.05
C ALA A 28 17.48 9.65 9.84
N CYS A 29 17.02 9.41 8.61
CA CYS A 29 17.66 9.94 7.41
C CYS A 29 17.69 11.48 7.42
N ALA A 30 16.58 12.12 7.80
CA ALA A 30 16.53 13.59 7.92
C ALA A 30 17.51 14.14 8.96
N ILE A 31 17.64 13.48 10.10
CA ILE A 31 18.59 13.87 11.15
C ILE A 31 20.04 13.63 10.71
N ARG A 32 20.31 12.48 10.06
CA ARG A 32 21.68 12.06 9.73
C ARG A 32 22.24 12.74 8.49
N PHE A 33 21.43 12.92 7.46
CA PHE A 33 21.86 13.48 6.17
C PHE A 33 21.45 14.93 6.00
N GLY A 34 20.51 15.44 6.78
CA GLY A 34 19.99 16.80 6.62
C GLY A 34 18.99 16.93 5.46
N ILE A 35 18.40 18.13 5.35
CA ILE A 35 17.54 18.52 4.24
C ILE A 35 18.30 19.56 3.43
N HIS A 36 18.57 19.23 2.16
CA HIS A 36 19.38 20.05 1.28
C HIS A 36 18.60 20.61 0.09
N ASP A 37 17.49 19.98 -0.27
CA ASP A 37 16.58 20.44 -1.31
C ASP A 37 15.12 20.02 -1.06
N PHE A 38 14.24 20.33 -2.01
CA PHE A 38 12.83 19.96 -1.95
C PHE A 38 12.59 18.44 -2.09
N ARG A 39 13.55 17.65 -2.59
CA ARG A 39 13.37 16.20 -2.74
C ARG A 39 13.11 15.56 -1.40
N GLN A 40 13.94 15.87 -0.38
CA GLN A 40 13.79 15.27 0.95
C GLN A 40 12.50 15.73 1.62
N VAL A 41 12.15 17.01 1.49
CA VAL A 41 10.90 17.56 2.04
C VAL A 41 9.69 16.85 1.44
N LEU A 42 9.61 16.77 0.11
CA LEU A 42 8.51 16.08 -0.56
C LEU A 42 8.49 14.60 -0.20
N TYR A 43 9.64 13.93 -0.20
CA TYR A 43 9.71 12.51 0.13
C TYR A 43 9.18 12.22 1.54
N LEU A 44 9.61 13.00 2.54
CA LEU A 44 9.10 12.89 3.92
C LEU A 44 7.59 13.13 3.95
N CYS A 45 7.12 14.25 3.37
CA CYS A 45 5.70 14.59 3.35
C CYS A 45 4.84 13.49 2.75
N LEU A 46 5.26 12.87 1.64
CA LEU A 46 4.48 11.83 1.00
C LEU A 46 4.56 10.50 1.76
N HIS A 47 5.77 10.01 2.07
CA HIS A 47 5.92 8.67 2.62
C HIS A 47 5.53 8.57 4.09
N ILE A 48 5.86 9.58 4.92
CA ILE A 48 5.44 9.63 6.32
C ILE A 48 3.93 9.82 6.40
N SER A 49 3.33 10.73 5.61
CA SER A 49 1.87 10.92 5.64
C SER A 49 1.13 9.66 5.24
N TYR A 50 1.62 8.87 4.28
CA TYR A 50 1.06 7.57 3.98
C TYR A 50 1.13 6.60 5.17
N CYS A 51 2.27 6.50 5.85
CA CYS A 51 2.42 5.64 7.02
C CYS A 51 1.55 6.11 8.20
N VAL A 52 1.45 7.42 8.42
CA VAL A 52 0.56 8.01 9.43
C VAL A 52 -0.90 7.74 9.08
N TRP A 53 -1.31 7.93 7.83
CA TRP A 53 -2.65 7.61 7.37
C TRP A 53 -3.01 6.16 7.64
N TRP A 54 -2.11 5.21 7.34
CA TRP A 54 -2.31 3.79 7.65
C TRP A 54 -2.60 3.54 9.14
N LEU A 55 -1.87 4.20 10.03
CA LEU A 55 -2.03 4.05 11.48
C LEU A 55 -3.32 4.72 11.99
N VAL A 56 -3.63 5.92 11.48
CA VAL A 56 -4.80 6.71 11.86
C VAL A 56 -6.09 6.11 11.30
N GLU A 57 -6.06 5.51 10.10
CA GLU A 57 -7.23 4.91 9.44
C GLU A 57 -7.91 3.88 10.34
N GLN A 58 -7.15 3.12 11.11
CA GLN A 58 -7.68 2.10 12.01
C GLN A 58 -8.50 2.71 13.16
N TRP A 59 -8.10 3.89 13.62
CA TRP A 59 -8.86 4.63 14.64
C TRP A 59 -10.10 5.30 14.05
N LEU A 60 -9.99 5.86 12.83
CA LEU A 60 -11.13 6.48 12.13
C LEU A 60 -12.18 5.45 11.67
N PHE A 61 -11.73 4.26 11.25
CA PHE A 61 -12.56 3.18 10.73
C PHE A 61 -12.37 1.89 11.54
N PRO A 62 -12.80 1.85 12.82
CA PRO A 62 -12.49 0.75 13.73
C PRO A 62 -13.07 -0.59 13.28
N ARG A 63 -14.10 -0.62 12.43
CA ARG A 63 -14.62 -1.88 11.87
C ARG A 63 -13.64 -2.54 10.89
N ARG A 64 -12.79 -1.75 10.24
CA ARG A 64 -11.86 -2.21 9.20
C ARG A 64 -10.74 -3.09 9.78
N GLN A 65 -10.32 -2.81 11.01
CA GLN A 65 -9.28 -3.58 11.72
C GLN A 65 -9.68 -5.05 11.97
N HIS A 66 -10.98 -5.36 12.00
CA HIS A 66 -11.47 -6.73 12.25
C HIS A 66 -11.34 -7.66 11.04
N TYR A 67 -11.24 -7.10 9.83
CA TYR A 67 -11.18 -7.89 8.59
C TYR A 67 -9.87 -7.73 7.83
N LEU A 68 -9.07 -6.72 8.20
CA LEU A 68 -7.83 -6.38 7.50
C LEU A 68 -6.65 -7.03 8.22
N PHE A 69 -6.00 -7.99 7.55
CA PHE A 69 -4.81 -8.70 8.07
C PHE A 69 -5.02 -9.27 9.49
N SER A 70 -6.19 -9.85 9.74
CA SER A 70 -6.60 -10.42 11.02
C SER A 70 -6.00 -11.80 11.29
N GLU A 71 -5.31 -12.39 10.31
CA GLU A 71 -4.64 -13.66 10.45
C GLU A 71 -3.58 -13.60 11.57
N PRO A 72 -3.49 -14.63 12.42
CA PRO A 72 -2.48 -14.68 13.46
C PRO A 72 -1.08 -14.78 12.83
N THR A 73 -0.11 -14.16 13.49
CA THR A 73 1.30 -14.18 13.07
C THR A 73 2.20 -14.48 14.25
N ASP A 74 3.38 -15.02 13.96
CA ASP A 74 4.40 -15.41 14.93
C ASP A 74 5.59 -14.42 14.89
N ALA A 75 6.66 -14.75 15.63
CA ALA A 75 7.86 -13.91 15.63
C ALA A 75 8.51 -13.80 14.25
N ILE A 76 8.46 -14.88 13.44
CA ILE A 76 9.01 -14.88 12.08
C ILE A 76 8.23 -13.89 11.22
N GLY A 77 6.90 -13.95 11.24
CA GLY A 77 6.06 -13.01 10.50
C GLY A 77 6.24 -11.55 10.92
N LEU A 78 6.41 -11.28 12.22
CA LEU A 78 6.78 -9.94 12.71
C LEU A 78 8.11 -9.47 12.15
N VAL A 79 9.17 -10.28 12.26
CA VAL A 79 10.50 -9.93 11.76
C VAL A 79 10.47 -9.71 10.25
N SER A 80 9.76 -10.56 9.50
CA SER A 80 9.58 -10.38 8.06
C SER A 80 8.87 -9.06 7.73
N ALA A 81 7.83 -8.68 8.48
CA ALA A 81 7.14 -7.39 8.28
C ALA A 81 8.07 -6.21 8.57
N LEU A 82 8.84 -6.25 9.67
CA LEU A 82 9.81 -5.21 10.02
C LEU A 82 10.90 -5.06 8.94
N LEU A 83 11.42 -6.16 8.42
CA LEU A 83 12.45 -6.13 7.38
C LEU A 83 11.90 -5.68 6.02
N LEU A 84 10.75 -6.20 5.58
CA LEU A 84 10.20 -5.90 4.26
C LEU A 84 9.47 -4.55 4.23
N VAL A 85 8.49 -4.37 5.13
CA VAL A 85 7.68 -3.15 5.15
C VAL A 85 8.38 -2.04 5.93
N GLY A 86 9.10 -2.36 7.00
CA GLY A 86 9.80 -1.36 7.80
C GLY A 86 11.06 -0.84 7.10
N VAL A 87 12.02 -1.73 6.86
CA VAL A 87 13.35 -1.38 6.33
C VAL A 87 13.34 -1.27 4.81
N PHE A 88 12.93 -2.31 4.08
CA PHE A 88 13.06 -2.33 2.62
C PHE A 88 12.19 -1.27 1.94
N TYR A 89 10.98 -0.98 2.43
CA TYR A 89 10.18 0.12 1.87
C TYR A 89 10.75 1.51 2.19
N ALA A 90 11.63 1.64 3.19
CA ALA A 90 12.37 2.89 3.43
C ALA A 90 13.51 3.13 2.43
N LEU A 91 13.89 2.12 1.62
CA LEU A 91 14.98 2.21 0.64
C LEU A 91 14.87 3.41 -0.31
N PRO A 92 13.72 3.71 -0.96
CA PRO A 92 13.63 4.86 -1.84
C PRO A 92 13.79 6.18 -1.06
N GLY A 93 13.46 6.20 0.23
CA GLY A 93 13.66 7.36 1.09
C GLY A 93 15.13 7.58 1.40
N TYR A 94 15.84 6.53 1.81
CA TYR A 94 17.30 6.57 1.94
C TYR A 94 17.95 7.10 0.65
N LEU A 95 17.56 6.55 -0.50
CA LEU A 95 18.07 6.98 -1.81
C LEU A 95 17.72 8.44 -2.13
N ALA A 96 16.54 8.93 -1.74
CA ALA A 96 16.16 10.34 -1.90
C ALA A 96 17.03 11.29 -1.06
N PHE A 97 17.42 10.86 0.14
CA PHE A 97 18.30 11.64 1.03
C PHE A 97 19.75 11.63 0.58
N THR A 98 20.21 10.55 -0.05
CA THR A 98 21.59 10.44 -0.55
C THR A 98 21.74 10.81 -2.02
N ASN A 99 20.69 11.31 -2.68
CA ASN A 99 20.76 11.71 -4.07
C ASN A 99 21.38 13.12 -4.18
N PRO A 100 22.58 13.26 -4.79
CA PRO A 100 23.23 14.56 -4.93
C PRO A 100 22.58 15.43 -6.02
N ILE A 101 21.70 14.85 -6.85
CA ILE A 101 21.06 15.55 -7.97
C ILE A 101 19.83 16.31 -7.44
N PRO A 102 19.79 17.65 -7.58
CA PRO A 102 18.65 18.44 -7.16
C PRO A 102 17.34 17.95 -7.79
N LEU A 103 16.23 18.09 -7.06
CA LEU A 103 14.91 17.77 -7.59
C LEU A 103 14.60 18.61 -8.85
N SER A 104 14.28 17.94 -9.97
CA SER A 104 13.78 18.62 -11.16
C SER A 104 12.27 18.88 -11.06
N PHE A 105 11.80 19.96 -11.68
CA PHE A 105 10.37 20.25 -11.78
C PHE A 105 9.59 19.13 -12.47
N VAL A 106 10.17 18.48 -13.48
CA VAL A 106 9.56 17.36 -14.19
C VAL A 106 9.37 16.17 -13.25
N THR A 107 10.38 15.84 -12.44
CA THR A 107 10.28 14.77 -11.43
C THR A 107 9.14 15.05 -10.45
N ALA A 108 9.04 16.28 -9.94
CA ALA A 108 7.97 16.68 -9.03
C ALA A 108 6.59 16.62 -9.70
N ALA A 109 6.47 17.15 -10.94
CA ALA A 109 5.24 17.20 -11.72
C ALA A 109 4.69 15.81 -12.07
N ILE A 110 5.55 14.78 -12.15
CA ILE A 110 5.12 13.39 -12.37
C ILE A 110 4.80 12.71 -11.03
N ALA A 111 5.70 12.82 -10.05
CA ALA A 111 5.56 12.07 -8.80
C ALA A 111 4.36 12.53 -7.96
N LEU A 112 4.08 13.82 -7.89
CA LEU A 112 3.00 14.34 -7.04
C LEU A 112 1.61 13.85 -7.51
N PRO A 113 1.23 13.97 -8.81
CA PRO A 113 -0.02 13.39 -9.28
C PRO A 113 -0.12 11.87 -9.05
N LEU A 114 0.96 11.11 -9.27
CA LEU A 114 0.97 9.67 -9.03
C LEU A 114 0.63 9.33 -7.57
N TYR A 115 1.22 10.06 -6.62
CA TYR A 115 0.91 9.88 -5.21
C TYR A 115 -0.53 10.27 -4.88
N ILE A 116 -0.98 11.44 -5.34
CA ILE A 116 -2.29 12.00 -5.03
C ILE A 116 -3.38 11.09 -5.60
N PHE A 117 -3.37 10.83 -6.91
CA PHE A 117 -4.35 9.98 -7.55
C PHE A 117 -4.25 8.53 -7.10
N GLY A 118 -3.03 8.01 -6.89
CA GLY A 118 -2.85 6.67 -6.32
C GLY A 118 -3.51 6.50 -4.95
N SER A 119 -3.34 7.50 -4.08
CA SER A 119 -3.95 7.51 -2.75
C SER A 119 -5.47 7.68 -2.80
N LEU A 120 -5.98 8.57 -3.65
CA LEU A 120 -7.43 8.75 -3.85
C LEU A 120 -8.09 7.49 -4.42
N ILE A 121 -7.50 6.87 -5.44
CA ILE A 121 -8.01 5.64 -6.06
C ILE A 121 -8.05 4.51 -5.04
N ASN A 122 -6.93 4.26 -4.35
CA ASN A 122 -6.82 3.18 -3.37
C ASN A 122 -7.85 3.34 -2.23
N THR A 123 -7.91 4.53 -1.64
CA THR A 123 -8.81 4.82 -0.52
C THR A 123 -10.28 4.77 -0.96
N SER A 124 -10.63 5.38 -2.10
CA SER A 124 -12.00 5.39 -2.59
C SER A 124 -12.50 4.00 -2.94
N ALA A 125 -11.65 3.17 -3.56
CA ALA A 125 -11.99 1.80 -3.91
C ALA A 125 -12.29 0.96 -2.65
N ASP A 126 -11.44 1.06 -1.63
CA ASP A 126 -11.60 0.36 -0.36
C ASP A 126 -12.86 0.81 0.39
N ILE A 127 -13.11 2.12 0.50
CA ILE A 127 -14.31 2.68 1.15
C ILE A 127 -15.58 2.28 0.39
N GLN A 128 -15.58 2.36 -0.95
CA GLN A 128 -16.73 1.95 -1.76
C GLN A 128 -17.03 0.46 -1.52
N LYS A 129 -16.01 -0.40 -1.58
CA LYS A 129 -16.18 -1.85 -1.39
C LYS A 129 -16.71 -2.16 0.02
N GLN A 130 -16.14 -1.53 1.04
CA GLN A 130 -16.56 -1.72 2.43
C GLN A 130 -18.01 -1.27 2.62
N THR A 131 -18.36 -0.07 2.13
CA THR A 131 -19.72 0.47 2.23
C THR A 131 -20.69 -0.45 1.50
N ALA A 132 -20.43 -0.81 0.24
CA ALA A 132 -21.31 -1.72 -0.51
C ALA A 132 -21.53 -3.05 0.21
N LYS A 133 -20.48 -3.62 0.81
CA LYS A 133 -20.57 -4.86 1.61
C LYS A 133 -21.43 -4.71 2.86
N GLN A 134 -21.34 -3.58 3.57
CA GLN A 134 -22.18 -3.30 4.73
C GLN A 134 -23.66 -3.20 4.37
N TRP A 135 -23.96 -2.78 3.13
CA TRP A 135 -25.32 -2.69 2.59
C TRP A 135 -25.77 -3.97 1.86
N GLY A 136 -25.06 -5.08 2.05
CA GLY A 136 -25.48 -6.40 1.57
C GLY A 136 -25.04 -6.75 0.14
N ALA A 137 -24.15 -5.98 -0.49
CA ALA A 137 -23.67 -6.31 -1.83
C ALA A 137 -22.89 -7.64 -1.84
N SER A 138 -23.33 -8.58 -2.69
CA SER A 138 -22.65 -9.86 -2.88
C SER A 138 -21.34 -9.71 -3.66
N LEU A 139 -21.35 -9.01 -4.80
CA LEU A 139 -20.14 -8.69 -5.57
C LEU A 139 -20.11 -7.18 -5.83
N VAL A 140 -18.94 -6.57 -5.74
CA VAL A 140 -18.75 -5.14 -6.01
C VAL A 140 -18.00 -5.02 -7.33
N GLU A 141 -18.73 -4.63 -8.38
CA GLU A 141 -18.24 -4.59 -9.77
C GLU A 141 -18.57 -3.27 -10.49
N ASN A 142 -19.11 -2.29 -9.76
CA ASN A 142 -19.55 -1.00 -10.28
C ASN A 142 -18.61 0.16 -9.90
N GLU A 143 -18.88 1.34 -10.44
CA GLU A 143 -18.05 2.56 -10.30
C GLU A 143 -16.57 2.32 -10.57
N ILE A 144 -15.68 2.62 -9.62
CA ILE A 144 -14.23 2.50 -9.85
C ILE A 144 -13.82 1.04 -10.08
N TRP A 145 -14.55 0.09 -9.50
CA TRP A 145 -14.31 -1.34 -9.65
C TRP A 145 -14.70 -1.87 -11.04
N ARG A 146 -15.51 -1.15 -11.83
CA ARG A 146 -15.82 -1.58 -13.21
C ARG A 146 -14.60 -1.58 -14.12
N PHE A 147 -13.61 -0.74 -13.80
CA PHE A 147 -12.41 -0.59 -14.62
C PHE A 147 -11.35 -1.66 -14.34
N SER A 148 -11.24 -2.12 -13.09
CA SER A 148 -10.26 -3.15 -12.69
C SER A 148 -10.69 -3.89 -11.43
N ARG A 149 -10.50 -5.21 -11.43
CA ARG A 149 -10.80 -6.10 -10.27
C ARG A 149 -9.82 -5.91 -9.11
N ASN A 150 -8.74 -5.17 -9.33
CA ASN A 150 -7.68 -4.87 -8.37
C ASN A 150 -7.31 -3.39 -8.40
N ILE A 151 -8.30 -2.51 -8.61
CA ILE A 151 -8.08 -1.07 -8.77
C ILE A 151 -7.43 -0.42 -7.53
N ASN A 152 -7.69 -0.97 -6.34
CA ASN A 152 -7.01 -0.52 -5.12
C ASN A 152 -5.51 -0.85 -5.13
N TYR A 153 -5.11 -2.03 -5.62
CA TYR A 153 -3.70 -2.39 -5.80
C TYR A 153 -3.01 -1.53 -6.85
N PHE A 154 -3.71 -1.17 -7.92
CA PHE A 154 -3.19 -0.21 -8.90
C PHE A 154 -2.91 1.15 -8.26
N GLY A 155 -3.85 1.70 -7.49
CA GLY A 155 -3.62 2.97 -6.78
C GLY A 155 -2.43 2.91 -5.81
N ASP A 156 -2.25 1.78 -5.15
CA ASP A 156 -1.10 1.56 -4.25
C ASP A 156 0.23 1.49 -5.00
N LEU A 157 0.26 0.83 -6.17
CA LEU A 157 1.45 0.80 -7.05
C LEU A 157 1.82 2.20 -7.56
N LEU A 158 0.85 3.05 -7.92
CA LEU A 158 1.12 4.45 -8.30
C LEU A 158 1.83 5.21 -7.18
N ARG A 159 1.47 4.94 -5.91
CA ARG A 159 2.12 5.54 -4.75
C ARG A 159 3.59 5.11 -4.62
N TYR A 160 3.89 3.82 -4.74
CA TYR A 160 5.28 3.35 -4.70
C TYR A 160 6.11 3.81 -5.90
N LEU A 161 5.49 3.95 -7.08
CA LEU A 161 6.13 4.56 -8.24
C LEU A 161 6.48 6.03 -7.98
N SER A 162 5.58 6.80 -7.35
CA SER A 162 5.85 8.18 -6.93
C SER A 162 7.09 8.28 -6.03
N PHE A 163 7.18 7.41 -5.00
CA PHE A 163 8.36 7.35 -4.14
C PHE A 163 9.63 7.04 -4.92
N SER A 164 9.56 6.10 -5.87
CA SER A 164 10.73 5.71 -6.67
C SER A 164 11.21 6.83 -7.60
N ILE A 165 10.26 7.56 -8.21
CA ILE A 165 10.54 8.72 -9.06
C ILE A 165 11.17 9.85 -8.22
N LEU A 166 10.62 10.14 -7.04
CA LEU A 166 11.20 11.13 -6.11
C LEU A 166 12.55 10.71 -5.56
N ALA A 167 12.83 9.41 -5.41
CA ALA A 167 14.15 8.96 -5.03
C ALA A 167 15.20 9.28 -6.11
N GLY A 168 14.79 9.29 -7.39
CA GLY A 168 15.67 9.61 -8.52
C GLY A 168 16.80 8.60 -8.70
N SER A 169 16.57 7.34 -8.35
CA SER A 169 17.54 6.24 -8.44
C SER A 169 16.86 4.99 -8.98
N GLY A 170 17.52 4.27 -9.90
CA GLY A 170 17.02 3.01 -10.45
C GLY A 170 16.77 1.94 -9.38
N TRP A 171 17.59 1.94 -8.32
CA TRP A 171 17.46 1.01 -7.20
C TRP A 171 16.15 1.19 -6.41
N ALA A 172 15.55 2.38 -6.45
CA ALA A 172 14.29 2.64 -5.77
C ALA A 172 13.13 1.81 -6.35
N TYR A 173 13.19 1.47 -7.64
CA TYR A 173 12.16 0.70 -8.32
C TYR A 173 12.10 -0.77 -7.89
N LEU A 174 13.08 -1.25 -7.10
CA LEU A 174 13.00 -2.56 -6.46
C LEU A 174 11.77 -2.69 -5.55
N VAL A 175 11.34 -1.61 -4.89
CA VAL A 175 10.16 -1.62 -4.02
C VAL A 175 8.87 -1.87 -4.81
N PRO A 176 8.47 -1.03 -5.80
CA PRO A 176 7.27 -1.31 -6.58
C PRO A 176 7.36 -2.64 -7.37
N ALA A 177 8.56 -3.05 -7.82
CA ALA A 177 8.77 -4.35 -8.45
C ALA A 177 8.51 -5.53 -7.49
N PHE A 178 8.91 -5.41 -6.22
CA PHE A 178 8.58 -6.41 -5.21
C PHE A 178 7.10 -6.41 -4.85
N VAL A 179 6.49 -5.23 -4.70
CA VAL A 179 5.05 -5.07 -4.40
C VAL A 179 4.19 -5.72 -5.49
N ILE A 180 4.51 -5.49 -6.77
CA ILE A 180 3.74 -6.10 -7.87
C ILE A 180 3.82 -7.63 -7.81
N LEU A 181 4.98 -8.24 -7.50
CA LEU A 181 5.10 -9.69 -7.37
C LEU A 181 4.20 -10.25 -6.27
N ILE A 182 4.17 -9.59 -5.10
CA ILE A 182 3.24 -9.96 -4.00
C ILE A 182 1.80 -9.83 -4.48
N TYR A 183 1.47 -8.77 -5.20
CA TYR A 183 0.11 -8.56 -5.71
C TYR A 183 -0.28 -9.61 -6.73
N LEU A 184 0.57 -9.99 -7.66
CA LEU A 184 0.25 -11.05 -8.62
C LEU A 184 -0.07 -12.37 -7.92
N GLN A 185 0.70 -12.74 -6.90
CA GLN A 185 0.41 -13.94 -6.10
C GLN A 185 -0.96 -13.82 -5.40
N ARG A 186 -1.24 -12.69 -4.74
CA ARG A 186 -2.51 -12.45 -4.05
C ARG A 186 -3.69 -12.42 -5.01
N ILE A 187 -3.53 -11.81 -6.18
CA ILE A 187 -4.59 -11.74 -7.19
C ILE A 187 -4.89 -13.15 -7.70
N PHE A 188 -3.88 -13.96 -8.00
CA PHE A 188 -4.07 -15.33 -8.47
C PHE A 188 -4.91 -16.17 -7.50
N GLN A 189 -4.57 -16.14 -6.21
CA GLN A 189 -5.34 -16.84 -5.17
C GLN A 189 -6.76 -16.28 -5.05
N LYS A 190 -6.90 -14.94 -5.13
CA LYS A 190 -8.20 -14.27 -5.08
C LYS A 190 -9.09 -14.65 -6.26
N GLU A 191 -8.57 -14.70 -7.48
CA GLU A 191 -9.35 -15.01 -8.68
C GLU A 191 -9.99 -16.41 -8.59
N GLN A 192 -9.25 -17.41 -8.09
CA GLN A 192 -9.78 -18.76 -7.89
C GLN A 192 -10.92 -18.77 -6.86
N ALA A 193 -10.68 -18.20 -5.68
CA ALA A 193 -11.67 -18.14 -4.61
C ALA A 193 -12.93 -17.34 -5.02
N MET A 194 -12.77 -16.29 -5.83
CA MET A 194 -13.89 -15.47 -6.32
C MET A 194 -14.74 -16.21 -7.35
N ALA A 195 -14.11 -16.96 -8.27
CA ALA A 195 -14.82 -17.75 -9.28
C ALA A 195 -15.68 -18.86 -8.66
N GLU A 196 -15.19 -19.49 -7.58
CA GLU A 196 -15.96 -20.49 -6.83
C GLU A 196 -17.10 -19.86 -6.02
N LYS A 197 -16.86 -18.68 -5.44
CA LYS A 197 -17.80 -18.03 -4.52
C LYS A 197 -18.95 -17.29 -5.23
N TYR A 198 -18.71 -16.70 -6.40
CA TYR A 198 -19.66 -15.79 -7.04
C TYR A 198 -20.03 -16.26 -8.45
N PRO A 199 -21.29 -16.73 -8.67
CA PRO A 199 -21.74 -17.16 -10.00
C PRO A 199 -21.60 -16.08 -11.09
N GLY A 200 -21.73 -14.80 -10.72
CA GLY A 200 -21.57 -13.66 -11.65
C GLY A 200 -20.13 -13.27 -11.98
N TYR A 201 -19.11 -13.87 -11.33
CA TYR A 201 -17.73 -13.42 -11.45
C TYR A 201 -17.17 -13.53 -12.87
N ALA A 202 -17.58 -14.54 -13.63
CA ALA A 202 -17.14 -14.73 -15.02
C ALA A 202 -17.53 -13.55 -15.92
N ASN A 203 -18.68 -12.90 -15.67
CA ASN A 203 -19.08 -11.71 -16.42
C ASN A 203 -18.21 -10.51 -16.02
N TYR A 204 -17.95 -10.34 -14.72
CA TYR A 204 -17.07 -9.28 -14.24
C TYR A 204 -15.65 -9.41 -14.81
N GLN A 205 -15.13 -10.64 -14.91
CA GLN A 205 -13.82 -10.89 -15.51
C GLN A 205 -13.73 -10.43 -16.97
N ARG A 206 -14.82 -10.57 -17.74
CA ARG A 206 -14.87 -10.16 -19.16
C ARG A 206 -15.01 -8.66 -19.34
N SER A 207 -15.63 -7.95 -18.38
CA SER A 207 -15.95 -6.53 -18.50
C SER A 207 -14.98 -5.59 -17.78
N SER A 208 -13.93 -6.11 -17.13
CA SER A 208 -12.99 -5.32 -16.34
C SER A 208 -11.55 -5.77 -16.56
N ALA A 209 -10.59 -4.88 -16.30
CA ALA A 209 -9.17 -5.22 -16.31
C ALA A 209 -8.78 -6.04 -15.07
N TYR A 210 -7.65 -6.73 -15.17
CA TYR A 210 -7.01 -7.49 -14.10
C TYR A 210 -6.43 -6.56 -13.04
N LEU A 211 -5.60 -5.58 -13.43
CA LEU A 211 -4.92 -4.67 -12.52
C LEU A 211 -4.87 -3.23 -13.07
N ILE A 212 -4.32 -3.04 -14.28
CA ILE A 212 -4.10 -1.74 -14.90
C ILE A 212 -5.30 -1.41 -15.80
N PRO A 213 -6.12 -0.40 -15.46
CA PRO A 213 -7.27 -0.01 -16.25
C PRO A 213 -6.92 0.17 -17.74
N PHE A 214 -7.78 -0.36 -18.61
CA PHE A 214 -7.68 -0.27 -20.08
C PHE A 214 -6.46 -0.94 -20.73
N LEU A 215 -5.59 -1.61 -19.96
CA LEU A 215 -4.39 -2.27 -20.48
C LEU A 215 -4.34 -3.74 -20.09
N TRP A 216 -4.40 -4.03 -18.79
CA TRP A 216 -4.23 -5.39 -18.29
C TRP A 216 -5.10 -5.66 -17.08
#